data_AF-A0A365K7G5-F1
#
_entry.id   AF-A0A365K7G5-F1
#
_cell.length_a   1.000
_cell.length_b   1.000
_cell.length_c   1.000
_cell.angle_alpha   90.00
_cell.angle_beta   90.00
_cell.angle_gamma   90.00
#
_symmetry.space_group_name_H-M   'P 1'
#
loop_
_entity.id
_entity.type
_entity.pdbx_description
1 polymer ?
#
loop_
_entity_poly.entity_id
_entity_poly.type
_entity_poly.pdbx_seq_one_letter_code
_entity_poly.pdbx_strand_id
1 'polypeptide(L)'
;MERLDEKGVSLVEVLAALLLVSIIATAAWTALSIGMKHTTAETSKTEIQQDANIIITKLSAAHRQSDEYSIKFEGGQLMLKVPDATGAEVFERVLDKEYDYTGTIIDGNSDLTAETLIEPKKNHADIKLVLTKNGRSLSIQTTLTRIRTDRP
;
A
#
# COMPACT_ATOMS: atom_id res chain seq x y z
N MET A 1 66.05 -15.15 -26.08
CA MET A 1 64.73 -14.88 -26.71
C MET A 1 63.82 -16.04 -26.32
N GLU A 2 63.02 -15.87 -25.28
CA GLU A 2 62.00 -16.85 -24.89
C GLU A 2 60.93 -16.92 -25.97
N ARG A 3 60.65 -18.13 -26.46
CA ARG A 3 59.56 -18.42 -27.38
C ARG A 3 58.33 -18.73 -26.54
N LEU A 4 57.31 -17.90 -26.63
CA LEU A 4 56.01 -18.17 -26.04
C LEU A 4 55.37 -19.33 -26.81
N ASP A 5 55.09 -20.43 -26.11
CA ASP A 5 54.47 -21.65 -26.62
C ASP A 5 52.97 -21.39 -26.84
N GLU A 6 52.54 -21.16 -28.09
CA GLU A 6 51.13 -20.94 -28.42
C GLU A 6 50.40 -22.29 -28.53
N LYS A 7 50.04 -22.88 -27.38
CA LYS A 7 49.14 -24.04 -27.36
C LYS A 7 47.71 -23.59 -27.61
N GLY A 8 47.18 -23.94 -28.79
CA GLY A 8 45.77 -23.71 -29.14
C GLY A 8 44.81 -24.48 -28.21
N VAL A 9 43.65 -23.91 -27.95
CA VAL A 9 42.60 -24.52 -27.11
C VAL A 9 41.90 -25.63 -27.90
N SER A 10 41.75 -26.82 -27.31
CA SER A 10 41.02 -27.92 -27.93
C SER A 10 39.51 -27.64 -27.95
N LEU A 11 38.83 -28.04 -29.03
CA LEU A 11 37.36 -27.93 -29.15
C LEU A 11 36.63 -28.58 -27.97
N VAL A 12 37.17 -29.70 -27.47
CA VAL A 12 36.61 -30.45 -26.33
C VAL A 12 36.75 -29.66 -25.03
N GLU A 13 37.86 -28.94 -24.83
CA GLU A 13 38.07 -28.09 -23.66
C GLU A 13 37.11 -26.89 -23.67
N VAL A 14 36.89 -26.28 -24.84
CA VAL A 14 35.90 -25.20 -24.99
C VAL A 14 34.49 -25.70 -24.68
N LEU A 15 34.11 -26.87 -25.21
CA LEU A 15 32.81 -27.49 -24.93
C LEU A 15 32.63 -27.79 -23.45
N ALA A 16 33.64 -28.36 -22.80
CA ALA A 16 33.61 -28.65 -21.37
C ALA A 16 33.49 -27.37 -20.54
N ALA A 17 34.24 -26.32 -20.87
CA ALA A 17 34.18 -25.04 -20.19
C ALA A 17 32.81 -24.35 -20.37
N LEU A 18 32.26 -24.35 -21.59
CA LEU A 18 30.93 -23.79 -21.87
C LEU A 18 29.83 -24.53 -21.14
N LEU A 19 29.90 -25.86 -21.08
CA LEU A 19 28.93 -26.67 -20.34
C LEU A 19 28.97 -26.33 -18.85
N LEU A 20 30.16 -26.21 -18.26
CA LEU A 20 30.32 -25.87 -16.86
C LEU A 20 29.80 -24.45 -16.55
N VAL A 21 30.13 -23.47 -17.40
CA VAL A 21 29.63 -22.10 -17.27
C VAL A 21 28.11 -22.06 -17.40
N SER A 22 27.51 -22.82 -18.32
CA SER A 22 26.06 -22.84 -18.52
C SER A 22 25.30 -23.34 -17.28
N ILE A 23 25.84 -24.37 -16.60
CA ILE A 23 25.26 -24.90 -15.37
C ILE A 23 25.29 -23.84 -14.27
N ILE A 24 26.45 -23.20 -14.07
CA ILE A 24 26.63 -22.18 -13.04
C ILE A 24 25.75 -20.95 -13.32
N ALA A 25 25.74 -20.48 -14.57
CA ALA A 25 24.93 -19.33 -14.98
C ALA A 25 23.44 -19.60 -14.78
N THR A 26 22.96 -20.80 -15.10
CA THR A 26 21.55 -21.17 -14.92
C THR A 26 21.17 -21.22 -13.44
N ALA A 27 22.02 -21.80 -12.60
CA ALA A 27 21.81 -21.84 -11.15
C ALA A 27 21.77 -20.42 -10.56
N ALA A 28 22.72 -19.56 -10.96
CA ALA A 28 22.78 -18.16 -10.53
C ALA A 28 21.54 -17.37 -10.99
N TRP A 29 21.12 -17.54 -12.24
CA TRP A 29 19.93 -16.86 -12.78
C TRP A 29 18.66 -17.28 -12.04
N THR A 30 18.53 -18.56 -11.71
CA THR A 30 17.39 -19.09 -10.96
C THR A 30 17.32 -18.47 -9.57
N ALA A 31 18.44 -18.45 -8.84
CA ALA A 31 18.51 -17.84 -7.52
C ALA A 31 18.18 -16.33 -7.55
N LEU A 32 18.73 -15.60 -8.53
CA LEU A 32 18.44 -14.18 -8.72
C LEU A 32 16.95 -13.96 -9.04
N SER A 33 16.37 -14.77 -9.92
CA SER A 33 14.96 -14.66 -10.29
C SER A 33 14.02 -14.89 -9.11
N ILE A 34 14.33 -15.87 -8.26
CA ILE A 34 13.59 -16.12 -7.02
C ILE A 34 13.67 -14.90 -6.10
N GLY A 35 14.88 -14.37 -5.89
CA GLY A 35 15.10 -13.16 -5.08
C GLY A 35 14.28 -11.98 -5.57
N MET A 36 14.35 -11.66 -6.87
CA MET A 36 13.62 -10.53 -7.47
C MET A 36 12.09 -10.67 -7.34
N LYS A 37 11.55 -11.88 -7.54
CA LYS A 37 10.10 -12.14 -7.36
C LYS A 37 9.67 -11.92 -5.92
N HIS A 38 10.48 -12.38 -4.96
CA HIS A 38 10.19 -12.21 -3.54
C HIS A 38 10.28 -10.73 -3.12
N THR A 39 11.30 -10.00 -3.58
CA THR A 39 11.45 -8.56 -3.33
C THR A 39 10.25 -7.79 -3.86
N THR A 40 9.82 -8.03 -5.10
CA THR A 40 8.67 -7.34 -5.69
C THR A 40 7.38 -7.56 -4.87
N ALA A 41 7.18 -8.79 -4.39
CA ALA A 41 6.02 -9.13 -3.57
C ALA A 41 6.03 -8.43 -2.21
N GLU A 42 7.17 -8.41 -1.52
CA GLU A 42 7.30 -7.76 -0.21
C GLU A 42 7.26 -6.23 -0.30
N THR A 43 7.86 -5.65 -1.35
CA THR A 43 7.77 -4.21 -1.62
C THR A 43 6.31 -3.78 -1.82
N SER A 44 5.54 -4.51 -2.64
CA SER A 44 4.13 -4.19 -2.87
C SER A 44 3.28 -4.29 -1.60
N LYS A 45 3.54 -5.30 -0.76
CA LYS A 45 2.85 -5.43 0.55
C LYS A 45 3.17 -4.25 1.47
N THR A 46 4.44 -3.86 1.52
CA THR A 46 4.91 -2.72 2.32
C THR A 46 4.29 -1.41 1.82
N GLU A 47 4.21 -1.20 0.51
CA GLU A 47 3.57 -0.02 -0.08
C GLU A 47 2.10 0.10 0.34
N ILE A 48 1.31 -0.97 0.19
CA ILE A 48 -0.11 -0.98 0.59
C ILE A 48 -0.25 -0.70 2.10
N GLN A 49 0.64 -1.26 2.93
CA GLN A 49 0.65 -1.00 4.38
C GLN A 49 0.96 0.46 4.72
N GLN A 50 1.93 1.07 4.04
CA GLN A 50 2.27 2.48 4.24
C GLN A 50 1.11 3.39 3.83
N ASP A 51 0.50 3.12 2.68
CA ASP A 51 -0.65 3.87 2.17
C ASP A 51 -1.86 3.76 3.12
N ALA A 52 -2.12 2.56 3.65
CA ALA A 52 -3.17 2.34 4.65
C ALA A 52 -2.91 3.14 5.93
N ASN A 53 -1.67 3.15 6.42
CA ASN A 53 -1.28 3.93 7.60
C ASN A 53 -1.44 5.44 7.37
N ILE A 54 -1.13 5.94 6.17
CA ILE A 54 -1.36 7.33 5.79
C ILE A 54 -2.86 7.67 5.85
N ILE A 55 -3.71 6.81 5.28
CA ILE A 55 -5.18 6.98 5.32
C ILE A 55 -5.67 7.06 6.77
N ILE A 56 -5.31 6.08 7.61
CA ILE A 56 -5.73 6.04 9.01
C ILE A 56 -5.21 7.26 9.78
N THR A 57 -3.98 7.70 9.52
CA THR A 57 -3.40 8.88 10.17
C THR A 57 -4.16 10.16 9.80
N LYS A 58 -4.52 10.32 8.52
CA LYS A 58 -5.32 11.47 8.08
C LYS A 58 -6.73 11.46 8.66
N LEU A 59 -7.40 10.31 8.66
CA LEU A 59 -8.72 10.18 9.28
C LEU A 59 -8.67 10.43 10.80
N SER A 60 -7.64 9.92 11.48
CA SER A 60 -7.42 10.16 12.90
C SER A 60 -7.15 11.64 13.20
N ALA A 61 -6.38 12.31 12.35
CA ALA A 61 -6.14 13.75 12.48
C ALA A 61 -7.44 14.55 12.33
N ALA A 62 -8.23 14.27 11.30
CA ALA A 62 -9.55 14.89 11.09
C ALA A 62 -10.49 14.61 12.28
N HIS A 63 -10.55 13.36 12.75
CA HIS A 63 -11.37 12.98 13.89
C HIS A 63 -10.95 13.67 15.20
N ARG A 64 -9.68 14.06 15.36
CA ARG A 64 -9.21 14.78 16.57
C ARG A 64 -9.36 16.29 16.48
N GLN A 65 -9.18 16.87 15.30
CA GLN A 65 -9.11 18.31 15.09
C GLN A 65 -10.47 18.92 14.78
N SER A 66 -11.35 18.17 14.12
CA SER A 66 -12.62 18.66 13.58
C SER A 66 -13.79 18.32 14.49
N ASP A 67 -14.79 19.17 14.49
CA ASP A 67 -16.03 18.96 15.24
C ASP A 67 -16.99 18.02 14.51
N GLU A 68 -16.93 18.05 13.18
CA GLU A 68 -17.57 17.11 12.28
C GLU A 68 -16.70 16.98 11.02
N TYR A 69 -16.82 15.86 10.32
CA TYR A 69 -16.20 15.66 9.02
C TYR A 69 -16.98 14.62 8.23
N SER A 70 -16.89 14.69 6.91
CA SER A 70 -17.59 13.77 6.03
C SER A 70 -16.65 12.94 5.19
N ILE A 71 -17.03 11.70 4.92
CA ILE A 71 -16.30 10.78 4.06
C ILE A 71 -17.22 10.28 2.96
N LYS A 72 -16.69 10.12 1.74
CA LYS A 72 -17.35 9.36 0.68
C LYS A 72 -16.31 8.67 -0.22
N PHE A 73 -16.74 7.67 -0.98
CA PHE A 73 -16.01 7.14 -2.12
C PHE A 73 -16.48 7.81 -3.40
N GLU A 74 -15.55 8.35 -4.17
CA GLU A 74 -15.81 8.95 -5.47
C GLU A 74 -14.70 8.55 -6.43
N GLY A 75 -15.05 7.97 -7.58
CA GLY A 75 -14.07 7.58 -8.60
C GLY A 75 -13.01 6.59 -8.13
N GLY A 76 -13.33 5.68 -7.20
CA GLY A 76 -12.36 4.72 -6.65
C GLY A 76 -11.35 5.33 -5.67
N GLN A 77 -11.66 6.51 -5.12
CA GLN A 77 -10.82 7.22 -4.16
C GLN A 77 -11.62 7.55 -2.90
N LEU A 78 -10.94 7.49 -1.76
CA LEU A 78 -11.48 7.95 -0.49
C LEU A 78 -11.38 9.48 -0.42
N MET A 79 -12.52 10.13 -0.35
CA MET A 79 -12.64 11.58 -0.22
C MET A 79 -12.99 11.94 1.22
N LEU A 80 -12.34 12.98 1.73
CA LEU A 80 -12.54 13.52 3.07
C LEU A 80 -12.88 15.00 2.94
N LYS A 81 -13.91 15.42 3.65
CA LYS A 81 -14.34 16.81 3.74
C LYS A 81 -14.26 17.22 5.20
N VAL A 82 -13.42 18.22 5.45
CA VAL A 82 -13.23 18.81 6.78
C VAL A 82 -13.62 20.28 6.70
N PRO A 83 -14.44 20.80 7.63
CA PRO A 83 -14.72 22.23 7.69
C PRO A 83 -13.44 22.99 8.05
N ASP A 84 -13.01 23.91 7.18
CA ASP A 84 -11.88 24.81 7.43
C ASP A 84 -12.28 25.94 8.41
N ALA A 85 -11.30 26.66 8.97
CA ALA A 85 -11.50 27.84 9.82
C ALA A 85 -12.32 28.96 9.14
N THR A 86 -12.41 28.93 7.80
CA THR A 86 -13.22 29.83 6.98
C THR A 86 -14.64 29.32 6.70
N GLY A 87 -14.97 28.09 7.13
CA GLY A 87 -16.25 27.41 6.85
C GLY A 87 -16.37 26.86 5.42
N ALA A 88 -15.31 26.93 4.61
CA ALA A 88 -15.29 26.28 3.31
C ALA A 88 -15.18 24.76 3.48
N GLU A 89 -16.05 24.03 2.79
CA GLU A 89 -16.08 22.57 2.87
C GLU A 89 -15.85 21.96 1.48
N VAL A 90 -14.61 21.59 1.19
CA VAL A 90 -14.25 20.94 -0.07
C VAL A 90 -13.84 19.51 0.20
N PHE A 91 -14.27 18.58 -0.67
CA PHE A 91 -13.80 17.21 -0.63
C PHE A 91 -12.37 17.15 -1.16
N GLU A 92 -11.47 16.64 -0.34
CA GLU A 92 -10.09 16.37 -0.70
C GLU A 92 -9.81 14.87 -0.73
N ARG A 93 -8.90 14.47 -1.63
CA ARG A 93 -8.44 13.09 -1.70
C ARG A 93 -7.61 12.77 -0.46
N VAL A 94 -7.97 11.72 0.26
CA VAL A 94 -7.17 11.24 1.40
C VAL A 94 -5.83 10.71 0.90
N LEU A 95 -5.81 10.06 -0.27
CA LEU A 95 -4.62 9.54 -0.91
C LEU A 95 -4.74 9.73 -2.43
N ASP A 96 -3.66 10.19 -3.08
CA ASP A 96 -3.61 10.35 -4.54
C ASP A 96 -3.23 9.04 -5.24
N LYS A 97 -3.94 7.97 -4.89
CA LYS A 97 -3.80 6.64 -5.48
C LYS A 97 -5.17 5.96 -5.51
N GLU A 98 -5.42 5.23 -6.58
CA GLU A 98 -6.63 4.43 -6.72
C GLU A 98 -6.44 3.04 -6.11
N TYR A 99 -7.44 2.62 -5.34
CA TYR A 99 -7.52 1.31 -4.71
C TYR A 99 -8.94 0.79 -4.86
N ASP A 100 -9.07 -0.54 -4.87
CA ASP A 100 -10.37 -1.15 -4.64
C ASP A 100 -10.64 -1.22 -3.13
N TYR A 101 -11.63 -0.44 -2.70
CA TYR A 101 -12.05 -0.32 -1.31
C TYR A 101 -13.18 -1.28 -0.91
N THR A 102 -13.54 -2.24 -1.76
CA THR A 102 -14.64 -3.18 -1.51
C THR A 102 -14.49 -3.87 -0.15
N GLY A 103 -15.55 -3.79 0.66
CA GLY A 103 -15.55 -4.34 2.02
C GLY A 103 -15.02 -3.40 3.11
N THR A 104 -14.68 -2.15 2.74
CA THR A 104 -14.44 -1.08 3.72
C THR A 104 -15.74 -0.73 4.43
N ILE A 105 -15.68 -0.56 5.74
CA ILE A 105 -16.81 -0.19 6.60
C ILE A 105 -16.35 0.96 7.48
N ILE A 106 -17.13 2.04 7.52
CA ILE A 106 -16.89 3.18 8.40
C ILE A 106 -18.17 3.46 9.18
N ASP A 107 -18.06 3.43 10.51
CA ASP A 107 -19.17 3.64 11.45
C ASP A 107 -20.39 2.74 11.14
N GLY A 108 -20.12 1.48 10.80
CA GLY A 108 -21.14 0.51 10.40
C GLY A 108 -21.67 0.66 8.97
N ASN A 109 -21.31 1.73 8.24
CA ASN A 109 -21.69 1.91 6.85
C ASN A 109 -20.69 1.25 5.89
N SER A 110 -21.18 0.28 5.10
CA SER A 110 -20.41 -0.38 4.03
C SER A 110 -20.64 0.23 2.64
N ASP A 111 -21.67 1.07 2.48
CA ASP A 111 -21.98 1.78 1.24
C ASP A 111 -21.66 3.27 1.42
N LEU A 112 -20.39 3.61 1.19
CA LEU A 112 -19.87 4.96 1.30
C LEU A 112 -19.95 5.72 -0.03
N THR A 113 -20.81 5.30 -0.96
CA THR A 113 -21.10 6.07 -2.19
C THR A 113 -21.81 7.39 -1.89
N ALA A 114 -22.54 7.44 -0.76
CA ALA A 114 -23.11 8.66 -0.20
C ALA A 114 -22.20 9.27 0.88
N GLU A 115 -22.34 10.59 1.08
CA GLU A 115 -21.65 11.32 2.14
C GLU A 115 -22.03 10.74 3.52
N THR A 116 -21.03 10.26 4.25
CA THR A 116 -21.18 9.79 5.62
C THR A 116 -20.59 10.83 6.57
N LEU A 117 -21.47 11.46 7.35
CA LEU A 117 -21.10 12.45 8.36
C LEU A 117 -20.65 11.75 9.65
N ILE A 118 -19.52 12.17 10.19
CA ILE A 118 -18.97 11.66 11.45
C ILE A 118 -18.82 12.82 12.42
N GLU A 119 -19.34 12.64 13.64
CA GLU A 119 -19.30 13.63 14.73
C GLU A 119 -18.41 13.14 15.89
N PRO A 120 -17.10 13.46 15.91
CA PRO A 120 -16.15 12.92 16.88
C PRO A 120 -16.44 13.23 18.34
N LYS A 121 -17.21 14.30 18.61
CA LYS A 121 -17.61 14.68 19.97
C LYS A 121 -18.67 13.75 20.57
N LYS A 122 -19.50 13.13 19.71
CA LYS A 122 -20.62 12.27 20.13
C LYS A 122 -20.19 10.80 20.21
N ASN A 123 -19.55 10.30 19.16
CA ASN A 123 -19.25 8.87 19.01
C ASN A 123 -17.79 8.61 18.59
N HIS A 124 -17.28 7.45 18.99
CA HIS A 124 -16.08 6.88 18.38
C HIS A 124 -16.41 6.38 16.98
N ALA A 125 -15.45 6.46 16.06
CA ALA A 125 -15.65 5.99 14.69
C ALA A 125 -14.89 4.68 14.47
N ASP A 126 -15.63 3.59 14.30
CA ASP A 126 -15.05 2.29 13.95
C ASP A 126 -14.77 2.23 12.45
N ILE A 127 -13.53 1.91 12.09
CA ILE A 127 -13.05 1.87 10.72
C ILE A 127 -12.48 0.49 10.43
N LYS A 128 -13.09 -0.20 9.47
CA LYS A 128 -12.51 -1.37 8.80
C LYS A 128 -12.11 -0.94 7.40
N LEU A 129 -10.85 -0.63 7.19
CA LEU A 129 -10.30 -0.24 5.89
C LEU A 129 -9.82 -1.47 5.14
N VAL A 130 -10.34 -1.69 3.93
CA VAL A 130 -9.87 -2.73 3.01
C VAL A 130 -9.29 -2.05 1.77
N LEU A 131 -8.06 -2.39 1.42
CA LEU A 131 -7.35 -1.87 0.24
C LEU A 131 -6.92 -3.04 -0.63
N THR A 132 -7.40 -3.09 -1.86
CA THR A 132 -7.04 -4.13 -2.83
C THR A 132 -6.40 -3.51 -4.08
N LYS A 133 -5.26 -4.05 -4.51
CA LYS A 133 -4.55 -3.66 -5.73
C LYS A 133 -3.84 -4.86 -6.34
N ASN A 134 -4.03 -5.10 -7.64
CA ASN A 134 -3.39 -6.19 -8.38
C ASN A 134 -3.54 -7.58 -7.71
N GLY A 135 -4.73 -7.88 -7.17
CA GLY A 135 -5.01 -9.14 -6.49
C GLY A 135 -4.41 -9.29 -5.08
N ARG A 136 -3.74 -8.25 -4.55
CA ARG A 136 -3.26 -8.20 -3.16
C ARG A 136 -4.18 -7.32 -2.35
N SER A 137 -4.59 -7.80 -1.18
CA SER A 137 -5.46 -7.05 -0.27
C SER A 137 -4.82 -6.87 1.11
N LEU A 138 -5.16 -5.76 1.76
CA LEU A 138 -4.85 -5.48 3.15
C LEU A 138 -6.12 -5.03 3.84
N SER A 139 -6.39 -5.58 5.02
CA SER A 139 -7.49 -5.16 5.89
C SER A 139 -6.92 -4.64 7.21
N ILE A 140 -7.29 -3.43 7.58
CA ILE A 140 -6.96 -2.82 8.87
C ILE A 140 -8.26 -2.49 9.59
N GLN A 141 -8.38 -2.92 10.84
CA GLN A 141 -9.49 -2.53 11.70
C GLN A 141 -8.95 -1.63 12.82
N THR A 142 -9.57 -0.47 13.01
CA THR A 142 -9.19 0.49 14.04
C THR A 142 -10.39 1.28 14.50
N THR A 143 -10.32 1.81 15.72
CA THR A 143 -11.34 2.69 16.29
C THR A 143 -10.70 4.05 16.51
N LEU A 144 -11.25 5.08 15.86
CA LEU A 144 -10.84 6.45 16.10
C LEU A 144 -11.52 6.97 17.35
N THR A 145 -10.71 7.49 18.27
CA THR A 145 -11.18 8.04 19.54
C THR A 145 -10.69 9.47 19.73
N ARG A 146 -11.55 10.29 20.33
CA ARG A 146 -11.26 11.63 20.83
C ARG A 146 -11.67 11.69 22.30
N ILE A 147 -10.98 12.52 23.09
CA ILE A 147 -11.39 12.82 24.47
C ILE A 147 -12.76 13.50 24.40
N ARG A 148 -13.79 12.86 24.97
CA ARG A 148 -15.14 13.39 25.03
C ARG A 148 -15.15 14.64 25.91
N THR A 149 -15.49 15.78 25.32
CA THR A 149 -15.68 17.05 26.04
C THR A 149 -17.15 17.33 26.34
N ASP A 150 -18.05 16.59 25.68
CA ASP A 150 -19.42 16.33 26.12
C ASP A 150 -19.35 15.39 27.34
N ARG A 151 -19.74 15.90 28.51
CA ARG A 151 -20.13 15.08 29.66
C ARG A 151 -21.67 14.98 29.66
N PRO A 152 -22.25 13.83 30.04
CA PRO A 152 -23.67 13.77 30.40
C PRO A 152 -23.99 14.64 31.62
#